data_AF-A0A2G8KF62-F1
#
_entry.id   AF-A0A2G8KF62-F1
#
_cell.length_a   1.000
_cell.length_b   1.000
_cell.length_c   1.000
_cell.angle_alpha   90.00
_cell.angle_beta   90.00
_cell.angle_gamma   90.00
#
_symmetry.space_group_name_H-M   'P 1'
#
loop_
_entity.id
_entity.type
_entity.pdbx_description
1 polymer ?
#
loop_
_entity_poly.entity_id
_entity_poly.type
_entity_poly.pdbx_seq_one_letter_code
_entity_poly.pdbx_strand_id
1 'polypeptide(L)'
;MNDLGINFELNFELESLDEDSPTPSPSNRFKELSSQEIDKIAEGKNEKATLYNTTWGVKLFKEWCTAKGKDSNFEALPHEELNCLLRVFYAEVRNKDGKMYAKQSFVGLRAAIHRHLTGEPFCRQINVMSDREFQGANNVFRGVLKQMKKAGLDRSQHKSPIAAADLKKMITALDVETPQGLLRLTWFYLEYYFCRRGREGLRLLKKDSFKFCKDDGDREFCTLAFNEAQKTTLGLKEGQRNREENVFNRE
;
A
#
# COMPACT_ATOMS: atom_id res chain seq x y z
N MET A 1 -25.32 71.98 -13.46
CA MET A 1 -24.64 70.78 -13.99
C MET A 1 -23.19 71.19 -14.17
N ASN A 2 -22.44 71.29 -13.07
CA ASN A 2 -21.62 70.22 -12.48
C ASN A 2 -20.68 69.60 -13.50
N ASP A 3 -19.60 70.33 -13.75
CA ASP A 3 -18.35 69.80 -14.32
C ASP A 3 -17.32 69.82 -13.18
N LEU A 4 -17.10 68.65 -12.62
CA LEU A 4 -16.16 68.26 -11.55
C LEU A 4 -15.91 66.78 -11.87
N GLY A 5 -14.77 66.33 -12.36
CA GLY A 5 -13.41 66.74 -12.17
C GLY A 5 -12.58 65.46 -12.04
N ILE A 6 -11.27 65.62 -12.21
CA ILE A 6 -10.18 64.74 -11.76
C ILE A 6 -9.43 63.98 -12.87
N ASN A 7 -8.31 64.64 -13.22
CA ASN A 7 -7.02 64.19 -13.72
C ASN A 7 -6.76 62.68 -13.81
N PHE A 8 -6.35 62.25 -15.01
CA PHE A 8 -5.50 61.08 -15.20
C PHE A 8 -4.09 61.59 -15.52
N GLU A 9 -3.34 61.99 -14.48
CA GLU A 9 -1.92 62.32 -14.63
C GLU A 9 -1.13 61.03 -14.87
N LEU A 10 -0.49 60.99 -16.04
CA LEU A 10 0.69 60.19 -16.29
C LEU A 10 1.78 60.60 -15.29
N ASN A 11 2.08 59.73 -14.33
CA ASN A 11 3.42 59.70 -13.74
C ASN A 11 4.05 58.34 -14.08
N PHE A 12 4.87 58.40 -15.13
CA PHE A 12 5.85 57.42 -15.51
C PHE A 12 7.05 57.63 -14.57
N GLU A 13 7.02 57.00 -13.39
CA GLU A 13 8.23 56.86 -12.57
C GLU A 13 8.95 55.57 -12.97
N LEU A 14 10.15 55.78 -13.48
CA LEU A 14 11.13 54.79 -13.86
C LEU A 14 11.64 54.10 -12.59
N GLU A 15 10.92 53.10 -12.08
CA GLU A 15 11.45 52.25 -11.01
C GLU A 15 12.34 51.18 -11.62
N SER A 16 13.58 51.12 -11.13
CA SER A 16 14.67 50.30 -11.60
C SER A 16 14.27 48.83 -11.73
N LEU A 17 14.75 48.21 -12.81
CA LEU A 17 14.85 46.76 -12.87
C LEU A 17 15.78 46.31 -11.74
N ASP A 18 15.20 45.95 -10.60
CA ASP A 18 15.89 45.12 -9.61
C ASP A 18 16.07 43.75 -10.28
N GLU A 19 17.27 43.55 -10.81
CA GLU A 19 17.84 42.23 -11.02
C GLU A 19 17.92 41.51 -9.68
N ASP A 20 16.83 40.85 -9.29
CA ASP A 20 16.91 39.76 -8.32
C ASP A 20 16.02 38.61 -8.77
N SER A 21 16.30 38.12 -9.99
CA SER A 21 15.98 36.74 -10.30
C SER A 21 16.82 35.86 -9.39
N PRO A 22 16.24 35.00 -8.53
CA PRO A 22 17.04 34.05 -7.79
C PRO A 22 17.72 33.16 -8.82
N THR A 23 19.04 33.30 -8.92
CA THR A 23 19.87 32.40 -9.70
C THR A 23 19.52 30.97 -9.28
N PRO A 24 19.25 30.04 -10.23
CA PRO A 24 18.96 28.67 -9.88
C PRO A 24 20.19 28.11 -9.17
N SER A 25 20.07 27.96 -7.85
CA SER A 25 21.11 27.35 -7.02
C SER A 25 21.44 25.99 -7.64
N PRO A 26 22.73 25.63 -7.76
CA PRO A 26 23.09 24.33 -8.30
C PRO A 26 22.35 23.29 -7.49
N SER A 27 21.57 22.44 -8.18
CA SER A 27 20.79 21.36 -7.57
C SER A 27 21.72 20.53 -6.70
N ASN A 28 21.81 20.86 -5.42
CA ASN A 28 22.61 20.12 -4.47
C ASN A 28 21.98 18.73 -4.41
N ARG A 29 22.77 17.72 -4.81
CA ARG A 29 22.34 16.31 -4.79
C ARG A 29 21.81 15.91 -3.42
N PHE A 30 22.24 16.60 -2.37
CA PHE A 30 21.82 16.37 -0.99
C PHE A 30 20.81 17.45 -0.57
N LYS A 31 19.54 17.06 -0.54
CA LYS A 31 18.47 17.89 0.02
C LYS A 31 18.64 17.96 1.54
N GLU A 32 18.79 19.16 2.08
CA GLU A 32 18.69 19.40 3.51
C GLU A 32 17.22 19.36 3.92
N LEU A 33 16.90 18.53 4.90
CA LEU A 33 15.55 18.40 5.46
C LEU A 33 15.61 18.79 6.93
N SER A 34 14.60 19.53 7.38
CA SER A 34 14.41 19.80 8.79
C SER A 34 14.07 18.51 9.56
N SER A 35 14.33 18.47 10.87
CA SER A 35 13.92 17.33 11.72
C SER A 35 12.44 17.03 11.58
N GLN A 36 11.59 18.06 11.47
CA GLN A 36 10.14 17.88 11.27
C GLN A 36 9.79 17.20 9.94
N GLU A 37 10.53 17.48 8.86
CA GLU A 37 10.34 16.78 7.58
C GLU A 37 10.81 15.34 7.65
N ILE A 38 11.91 15.08 8.37
CA ILE A 38 12.42 13.72 8.62
C ILE A 38 11.41 12.90 9.43
N ASP A 39 10.81 13.51 10.47
CA ASP A 39 9.80 12.87 11.30
C ASP A 39 8.52 12.57 10.50
N LYS A 40 8.05 13.51 9.66
CA LYS A 40 6.92 13.27 8.75
C LYS A 40 7.19 12.11 7.78
N ILE A 41 8.43 11.95 7.31
CA ILE A 41 8.83 10.81 6.49
C ILE A 41 8.71 9.50 7.29
N ALA A 42 9.14 9.52 8.55
CA ALA A 42 9.04 8.36 9.44
C ALA A 42 7.57 7.99 9.75
N GLU A 43 6.71 8.99 9.98
CA GLU A 43 5.26 8.81 10.21
C GLU A 43 4.56 8.22 8.98
N GLY A 44 4.95 8.65 7.77
CA GLY A 44 4.42 8.16 6.50
C GLY A 44 4.79 6.70 6.16
N LYS A 45 5.66 6.07 6.95
CA LYS A 45 6.16 4.70 6.70
C LYS A 45 5.07 3.64 6.65
N ASN A 46 4.01 3.79 7.46
CA ASN A 46 2.99 2.74 7.62
C ASN A 46 1.69 3.09 6.88
N GLU A 47 1.33 2.30 5.87
CA GLU A 47 0.01 2.37 5.23
C GLU A 47 -1.12 2.17 6.26
N LYS A 48 -2.27 2.85 6.08
CA LYS A 48 -3.45 2.70 6.95
C LYS A 48 -3.89 1.23 7.13
N ALA A 49 -3.79 0.42 6.08
CA ALA A 49 -4.10 -1.00 6.14
C ALA A 49 -3.14 -1.78 7.06
N THR A 50 -1.86 -1.40 7.09
CA THR A 50 -0.85 -1.98 7.98
C THR A 50 -1.11 -1.63 9.43
N LEU A 51 -1.54 -0.39 9.72
CA LEU A 51 -1.96 0.01 11.07
C LEU A 51 -3.15 -0.83 11.54
N TYR A 52 -4.19 -0.94 10.71
CA TYR A 52 -5.36 -1.77 11.02
C TYR A 52 -4.97 -3.24 11.32
N ASN A 53 -4.12 -3.84 10.48
CA ASN A 53 -3.64 -5.20 10.68
C ASN A 53 -2.84 -5.34 12.00
N THR A 54 -2.05 -4.32 12.35
CA THR A 54 -1.30 -4.27 13.60
C THR A 54 -2.23 -4.26 14.80
N THR A 55 -3.19 -3.32 14.82
CA THR A 55 -4.18 -3.22 15.90
C THR A 55 -4.98 -4.50 16.06
N TRP A 56 -5.43 -5.10 14.95
CA TRP A 56 -6.15 -6.38 14.98
C TRP A 56 -5.31 -7.50 15.58
N GLY A 57 -4.07 -7.67 15.13
CA GLY A 57 -3.21 -8.75 15.59
C GLY A 57 -2.84 -8.64 17.07
N VAL A 58 -2.56 -7.43 17.54
CA VAL A 58 -2.29 -7.14 18.95
C VAL A 58 -3.53 -7.41 19.80
N LYS A 59 -4.69 -6.92 19.37
CA LYS A 59 -5.96 -7.15 20.07
C LYS A 59 -6.23 -8.64 20.22
N LEU A 60 -6.09 -9.41 19.14
CA LEU A 60 -6.30 -10.86 19.17
C LEU A 60 -5.34 -11.56 20.13
N PHE A 61 -4.08 -11.14 20.19
CA PHE A 61 -3.11 -11.72 21.12
C PHE A 61 -3.44 -11.38 22.57
N LYS A 62 -3.84 -10.13 22.88
CA LYS A 62 -4.30 -9.73 24.21
C LYS A 62 -5.55 -10.49 24.65
N GLU A 63 -6.54 -10.61 23.79
CA GLU A 63 -7.76 -11.40 24.03
C GLU A 63 -7.43 -12.86 24.34
N TRP A 64 -6.50 -13.46 23.59
CA TRP A 64 -6.04 -14.81 23.85
C TRP A 64 -5.32 -14.93 25.19
N CYS A 65 -4.44 -13.98 25.56
CA CYS A 65 -3.78 -13.97 26.86
C CYS A 65 -4.81 -13.94 27.99
N THR A 66 -5.78 -13.01 27.94
CA THR A 66 -6.84 -12.90 28.93
C THR A 66 -7.66 -14.19 29.03
N ALA A 67 -8.05 -14.79 27.90
CA ALA A 67 -8.81 -16.04 27.86
C ALA A 67 -8.04 -17.23 28.46
N LYS A 68 -6.71 -17.19 28.43
CA LYS A 68 -5.83 -18.23 29.00
C LYS A 68 -5.37 -17.92 30.44
N GLY A 69 -5.91 -16.87 31.05
CA GLY A 69 -5.49 -16.42 32.39
C GLY A 69 -4.03 -15.97 32.44
N LYS A 70 -3.50 -15.47 31.32
CA LYS A 70 -2.16 -14.89 31.21
C LYS A 70 -2.24 -13.37 31.27
N ASP A 71 -1.15 -12.73 31.68
CA ASP A 71 -1.05 -11.28 31.60
C ASP A 71 -1.12 -10.83 30.13
N SER A 72 -2.00 -9.87 29.85
CA SER A 72 -2.15 -9.25 28.54
C SER A 72 -1.09 -8.19 28.24
N ASN A 73 -0.30 -7.78 29.24
CA ASN A 73 0.81 -6.83 29.12
C ASN A 73 2.09 -7.54 28.67
N PHE A 74 2.03 -8.17 27.49
CA PHE A 74 3.14 -8.94 26.97
C PHE A 74 4.34 -8.07 26.50
N GLU A 75 4.15 -6.75 26.41
CA GLU A 75 5.14 -5.83 25.87
C GLU A 75 6.38 -5.74 26.73
N ALA A 76 6.26 -5.84 28.05
CA ALA A 76 7.38 -5.78 28.99
C ALA A 76 8.01 -7.15 29.30
N LEU A 77 7.49 -8.24 28.74
CA LEU A 77 7.94 -9.59 29.11
C LEU A 77 9.37 -9.87 28.65
N PRO A 78 10.15 -10.62 29.47
CA PRO A 78 11.44 -11.18 29.05
C PRO A 78 11.33 -12.03 27.79
N HIS A 79 12.43 -12.18 27.05
CA HIS A 79 12.44 -12.87 25.76
C HIS A 79 11.95 -14.31 25.88
N GLU A 80 12.37 -15.01 26.94
CA GLU A 80 12.00 -16.42 27.17
C GLU A 80 10.50 -16.59 27.44
N GLU A 81 9.91 -15.73 28.27
CA GLU A 81 8.49 -15.76 28.58
C GLU A 81 7.64 -15.41 27.36
N LEU A 82 8.04 -14.37 26.61
CA LEU A 82 7.38 -13.99 25.38
C LEU A 82 7.45 -15.12 24.33
N ASN A 83 8.60 -15.78 24.19
CA ASN A 83 8.75 -16.95 23.32
C ASN A 83 7.82 -18.10 23.74
N CYS A 84 7.71 -18.39 25.04
CA CYS A 84 6.79 -19.40 25.56
C CYS A 84 5.33 -19.07 25.22
N LEU A 85 4.90 -17.82 25.41
CA LEU A 85 3.54 -17.37 25.05
C LEU A 85 3.30 -17.50 23.55
N LEU A 86 4.19 -16.96 22.71
CA LEU A 86 4.04 -17.00 21.25
C LEU A 86 3.98 -18.43 20.72
N ARG A 87 4.77 -19.34 21.30
CA ARG A 87 4.78 -20.76 20.96
C ARG A 87 3.39 -21.38 21.13
N VAL A 88 2.74 -21.17 22.27
CA VAL A 88 1.40 -21.72 22.53
C VAL A 88 0.36 -21.00 21.68
N PHE A 89 0.44 -19.67 21.61
CA PHE A 89 -0.48 -18.84 20.84
C PHE A 89 -0.59 -19.28 19.38
N TYR A 90 0.54 -19.48 18.70
CA TYR A 90 0.53 -19.90 17.29
C TYR A 90 -0.13 -21.27 17.07
N ALA A 91 -0.06 -22.18 18.05
CA ALA A 91 -0.72 -23.48 17.96
C ALA A 91 -2.23 -23.39 18.23
N GLU A 92 -2.64 -22.52 19.14
CA GLU A 92 -4.01 -22.47 19.67
C GLU A 92 -4.93 -21.46 18.98
N VAL A 93 -4.40 -20.40 18.36
CA VAL A 93 -5.23 -19.31 17.84
C VAL A 93 -6.23 -19.80 16.79
N ARG A 94 -7.51 -19.43 16.96
CA ARG A 94 -8.63 -19.76 16.07
C ARG A 94 -9.50 -18.53 15.81
N ASN A 95 -10.30 -18.60 14.75
CA ASN A 95 -11.34 -17.60 14.50
C ASN A 95 -12.52 -17.79 15.48
N LYS A 96 -13.51 -16.89 15.41
CA LYS A 96 -14.70 -16.95 16.27
C LYS A 96 -15.52 -18.23 16.13
N ASP A 97 -15.42 -18.91 14.98
CA ASP A 97 -16.10 -20.18 14.70
C ASP A 97 -15.27 -21.40 15.15
N GLY A 98 -14.14 -21.19 15.83
CA GLY A 98 -13.21 -22.26 16.23
C GLY A 98 -12.35 -22.82 15.09
N LYS A 99 -12.43 -22.26 13.88
CA LYS A 99 -11.66 -22.70 12.70
C LYS A 99 -10.27 -22.08 12.67
N MET A 100 -9.36 -22.75 11.97
CA MET A 100 -8.03 -22.22 11.68
C MET A 100 -8.13 -20.97 10.79
N TYR A 101 -7.31 -19.97 11.09
CA TYR A 101 -7.11 -18.84 10.19
C TYR A 101 -6.38 -19.25 8.91
N ALA A 102 -6.50 -18.46 7.84
CA ALA A 102 -5.71 -18.64 6.63
C ALA A 102 -4.23 -18.35 6.88
N LYS A 103 -3.32 -18.93 6.07
CA LYS A 103 -1.86 -18.75 6.24
C LYS A 103 -1.46 -17.27 6.26
N GLN A 104 -2.04 -16.48 5.36
CA GLN A 104 -1.72 -15.05 5.28
C GLN A 104 -2.11 -14.30 6.56
N SER A 105 -3.15 -14.75 7.26
CA SER A 105 -3.54 -14.21 8.56
C SER A 105 -2.50 -14.53 9.63
N PHE A 106 -1.92 -15.75 9.66
CA PHE A 106 -0.82 -16.08 10.57
C PHE A 106 0.43 -15.23 10.30
N VAL A 107 0.79 -15.05 9.03
CA VAL A 107 1.91 -14.19 8.64
C VAL A 107 1.66 -12.73 9.06
N GLY A 108 0.45 -12.22 8.81
CA GLY A 108 0.04 -10.88 9.23
C GLY A 108 0.05 -10.71 10.74
N LEU A 109 -0.44 -11.71 11.48
CA LEU A 109 -0.49 -11.72 12.95
C LEU A 109 0.91 -11.67 13.57
N ARG A 110 1.85 -12.48 13.09
CA ARG A 110 3.24 -12.43 13.53
C ARG A 110 3.88 -11.09 13.22
N ALA A 111 3.62 -10.53 12.04
CA ALA A 111 4.11 -9.21 11.67
C ALA A 111 3.49 -8.08 12.51
N ALA A 112 2.21 -8.18 12.85
CA ALA A 112 1.52 -7.25 13.74
C ALA A 112 2.17 -7.22 15.13
N ILE A 113 2.38 -8.39 15.74
CA ILE A 113 3.02 -8.49 17.06
C ILE A 113 4.45 -7.94 17.01
N HIS A 114 5.22 -8.29 15.98
CA HIS A 114 6.56 -7.76 15.81
C HIS A 114 6.58 -6.23 15.72
N ARG A 115 5.76 -5.64 14.84
CA ARG A 115 5.67 -4.18 14.66
C ARG A 115 5.25 -3.47 15.95
N HIS A 116 4.33 -4.05 16.72
CA HIS A 116 3.87 -3.48 17.98
C HIS A 116 4.98 -3.43 19.02
N LEU A 117 5.79 -4.49 19.12
CA LEU A 117 6.88 -4.55 20.09
C LEU A 117 8.06 -3.65 19.72
N THR A 118 8.39 -3.54 18.43
CA THR A 118 9.54 -2.74 17.95
C THR A 118 9.20 -1.29 17.64
N GLY A 119 7.91 -0.96 17.50
CA GLY A 119 7.43 0.40 17.29
C GLY A 119 7.21 1.16 18.60
N GLU A 120 6.97 2.47 18.44
CA GLU A 120 6.48 3.35 19.50
C GLU A 120 5.22 2.76 20.17
N PRO A 121 5.09 2.84 21.51
CA PRO A 121 6.02 3.44 22.48
C PRO A 121 7.07 2.46 23.04
N PHE A 122 7.06 1.18 22.64
CA PHE A 122 7.84 0.14 23.31
C PHE A 122 9.28 0.03 22.81
N CYS A 123 9.49 0.30 21.51
CA CYS A 123 10.80 0.43 20.88
C CYS A 123 11.79 -0.72 21.22
N ARG A 124 11.27 -1.95 21.39
CA ARG A 124 12.09 -3.08 21.82
C ARG A 124 13.08 -3.45 20.72
N GLN A 125 14.31 -3.73 21.14
CA GLN A 125 15.39 -4.19 20.26
C GLN A 125 15.34 -5.72 20.12
N ILE A 126 14.27 -6.22 19.49
CA ILE A 126 14.04 -7.66 19.28
C ILE A 126 13.48 -7.94 17.88
N ASN A 127 13.76 -9.13 17.38
CA ASN A 127 13.12 -9.69 16.21
C ASN A 127 12.52 -11.06 16.52
N VAL A 128 11.23 -11.04 16.87
CA VAL A 128 10.43 -12.25 17.15
C VAL A 128 10.40 -13.27 16.01
N MET A 129 10.79 -12.89 14.79
CA MET A 129 10.78 -13.77 13.61
C MET A 129 12.09 -14.52 13.37
N SER A 130 13.22 -14.01 13.88
CA SER A 130 14.55 -14.52 13.55
C SER A 130 15.50 -14.69 14.73
N ASP A 131 15.33 -13.94 15.82
CA ASP A 131 16.26 -13.99 16.95
C ASP A 131 16.23 -15.36 17.62
N ARG A 132 17.38 -15.73 18.19
CA ARG A 132 17.64 -17.08 18.72
C ARG A 132 16.68 -17.45 19.85
N GLU A 133 16.36 -16.48 20.69
CA GLU A 133 15.47 -16.56 21.84
C GLU A 133 14.05 -16.99 21.43
N PHE A 134 13.63 -16.70 20.20
CA PHE A 134 12.31 -17.03 19.68
C PHE A 134 12.29 -18.31 18.82
N GLN A 135 13.37 -19.11 18.79
CA GLN A 135 13.42 -20.34 18.00
C GLN A 135 12.28 -21.31 18.34
N GLY A 136 11.91 -21.42 19.62
CA GLY A 136 10.81 -22.28 20.07
C GLY A 136 9.47 -21.91 19.43
N ALA A 137 9.11 -20.63 19.50
CA ALA A 137 7.91 -20.09 18.85
C ALA A 137 7.97 -20.22 17.33
N ASN A 138 9.12 -19.92 16.71
CA ASN A 138 9.29 -19.98 15.26
C ASN A 138 9.20 -21.41 14.70
N ASN A 139 9.66 -22.41 15.44
CA ASN A 139 9.51 -23.81 15.06
C ASN A 139 8.04 -24.24 15.08
N VAL A 140 7.28 -23.85 16.12
CA VAL A 140 5.83 -24.12 16.15
C VAL A 140 5.10 -23.38 15.05
N PHE A 141 5.41 -22.10 14.82
CA PHE A 141 4.82 -21.33 13.72
C PHE A 141 5.00 -22.04 12.37
N ARG A 142 6.22 -22.46 12.04
CA ARG A 142 6.50 -23.24 10.81
C ARG A 142 5.76 -24.58 10.79
N GLY A 143 5.67 -25.25 11.93
CA GLY A 143 4.92 -26.50 12.11
C GLY A 143 3.44 -26.33 11.78
N VAL A 144 2.80 -25.29 12.32
CA VAL A 144 1.40 -24.93 12.04
C VAL A 144 1.20 -24.68 10.55
N LEU A 145 2.06 -23.87 9.91
CA LEU A 145 1.97 -23.63 8.47
C LEU A 145 2.11 -24.91 7.64
N LYS A 146 2.99 -25.84 8.07
CA LYS A 146 3.15 -27.14 7.41
C LYS A 146 1.91 -28.02 7.58
N GLN A 147 1.27 -28.01 8.75
CA GLN A 147 0.02 -28.72 8.99
C GLN A 147 -1.11 -28.16 8.11
N MET A 148 -1.23 -26.84 8.03
CA MET A 148 -2.21 -26.19 7.15
C MET A 148 -2.02 -26.57 5.68
N LYS A 149 -0.76 -26.60 5.21
CA LYS A 149 -0.44 -27.06 3.85
C LYS A 149 -0.86 -28.50 3.62
N LYS A 150 -0.58 -29.40 4.57
CA LYS A 150 -0.99 -30.81 4.49
C LYS A 150 -2.50 -30.99 4.47
N ALA A 151 -3.23 -30.17 5.23
CA ALA A 151 -4.69 -30.16 5.26
C ALA A 151 -5.34 -29.48 4.02
N GLY A 152 -4.55 -28.97 3.07
CA GLY A 152 -5.06 -28.26 1.89
C GLY A 152 -5.59 -26.85 2.17
N LEU A 153 -5.42 -26.35 3.40
CA LEU A 153 -5.91 -25.03 3.85
C LEU A 153 -5.00 -23.87 3.44
N ASP A 154 -3.87 -24.16 2.77
CA ASP A 154 -2.96 -23.15 2.20
C ASP A 154 -3.35 -22.72 0.78
N ARG A 155 -4.47 -23.23 0.24
CA ARG A 155 -4.90 -22.87 -1.11
C ARG A 155 -5.74 -21.61 -1.07
N SER A 156 -5.24 -20.56 -1.72
CA SER A 156 -6.06 -19.40 -2.07
C SER A 156 -7.17 -19.87 -3.00
N GLN A 157 -8.44 -19.72 -2.58
CA GLN A 157 -9.56 -19.87 -3.51
C GLN A 157 -9.52 -18.68 -4.47
N HIS A 158 -9.16 -18.94 -5.72
CA HIS A 158 -9.29 -17.96 -6.78
C HIS A 158 -10.76 -17.77 -7.11
N LYS A 159 -11.17 -16.52 -7.33
CA LYS A 159 -12.51 -16.22 -7.83
C LYS A 159 -12.68 -16.88 -9.19
N SER A 160 -13.86 -17.43 -9.46
CA SER A 160 -14.18 -17.96 -10.79
C SER A 160 -14.08 -16.83 -11.83
N PRO A 161 -13.62 -17.13 -13.06
CA PRO A 161 -13.62 -16.16 -14.15
C PRO A 161 -15.04 -15.62 -14.40
N ILE A 162 -15.15 -14.35 -14.78
CA ILE A 162 -16.42 -13.77 -15.21
C ILE A 162 -16.83 -14.45 -16.53
N ALA A 163 -17.99 -15.10 -16.55
CA ALA A 163 -18.49 -15.74 -17.75
C ALA A 163 -18.81 -14.69 -18.83
N ALA A 164 -18.61 -15.02 -20.11
CA ALA A 164 -18.85 -14.09 -21.21
C ALA A 164 -20.29 -13.53 -21.24
N ALA A 165 -21.28 -14.35 -20.87
CA ALA A 165 -22.67 -13.93 -20.77
C ALA A 165 -22.88 -12.89 -19.65
N ASP A 166 -22.21 -13.03 -18.51
CA ASP A 166 -22.32 -12.10 -17.39
C ASP A 166 -21.53 -10.82 -17.66
N LEU A 167 -20.37 -10.93 -18.32
CA LEU A 167 -19.62 -9.76 -18.82
C LEU A 167 -20.49 -8.90 -19.74
N LYS A 168 -21.23 -9.52 -20.67
CA LYS A 168 -22.17 -8.83 -21.54
C LYS A 168 -23.26 -8.11 -20.74
N LYS A 169 -23.89 -8.78 -19.76
CA LYS A 169 -24.89 -8.15 -18.89
C LYS A 169 -24.32 -6.96 -18.12
N MET A 170 -23.10 -7.09 -17.58
CA MET A 170 -22.44 -6.02 -16.84
C MET A 170 -22.22 -4.79 -17.72
N ILE A 171 -21.73 -4.96 -18.95
CA ILE A 171 -21.50 -3.86 -19.89
C ILE A 171 -22.84 -3.23 -20.31
N THR A 172 -23.85 -4.04 -20.65
CA THR A 172 -25.18 -3.53 -21.06
C THR A 172 -25.92 -2.79 -19.94
N ALA A 173 -25.67 -3.14 -18.68
CA ALA A 173 -26.26 -2.43 -17.53
C ALA A 173 -25.66 -1.02 -17.31
N LEU A 174 -24.56 -0.68 -17.97
CA LEU A 174 -23.95 0.64 -17.89
C LEU A 174 -24.52 1.54 -18.99
N ASP A 175 -25.41 2.45 -18.61
CA ASP A 175 -26.09 3.36 -19.51
C ASP A 175 -25.14 4.41 -20.11
N VAL A 176 -24.65 4.14 -21.31
CA VAL A 176 -23.71 5.01 -22.03
C VAL A 176 -24.30 6.33 -22.49
N GLU A 177 -25.62 6.47 -22.49
CA GLU A 177 -26.31 7.72 -22.85
C GLU A 177 -26.23 8.77 -21.72
N THR A 178 -25.81 8.35 -20.52
CA THR A 178 -25.57 9.27 -19.40
C THR A 178 -24.08 9.49 -19.18
N PRO A 179 -23.65 10.72 -18.84
CA PRO A 179 -22.26 10.97 -18.45
C PRO A 179 -21.76 10.04 -17.34
N GLN A 180 -22.64 9.69 -16.40
CA GLN A 180 -22.31 8.80 -15.30
C GLN A 180 -22.11 7.36 -15.75
N GLY A 181 -22.98 6.82 -16.61
CA GLY A 181 -22.83 5.45 -17.10
C GLY A 181 -21.64 5.31 -18.07
N LEU A 182 -21.38 6.30 -18.91
CA LEU A 182 -20.16 6.36 -19.72
C LEU A 182 -18.90 6.37 -18.84
N LEU A 183 -18.89 7.15 -17.76
CA LEU A 183 -17.78 7.16 -16.80
C LEU A 183 -17.58 5.79 -16.16
N ARG A 184 -18.65 5.13 -15.71
CA ARG A 184 -18.58 3.79 -15.11
C ARG A 184 -18.08 2.74 -16.10
N LEU A 185 -18.50 2.80 -17.36
CA LEU A 185 -18.02 1.90 -18.41
C LEU A 185 -16.53 2.12 -18.70
N THR A 186 -16.10 3.38 -18.74
CA THR A 186 -14.68 3.73 -18.91
C THR A 186 -13.86 3.13 -17.77
N TRP A 187 -14.30 3.31 -16.52
CA TRP A 187 -13.64 2.72 -15.35
C TRP A 187 -13.60 1.19 -15.41
N PHE A 188 -14.71 0.56 -15.83
CA PHE A 188 -14.77 -0.89 -16.01
C PHE A 188 -13.72 -1.38 -17.02
N TYR A 189 -13.61 -0.75 -18.18
CA TYR A 189 -12.60 -1.14 -19.18
C TYR A 189 -11.17 -0.93 -18.70
N LEU A 190 -10.91 0.17 -17.98
CA LEU A 190 -9.59 0.40 -17.40
C LEU A 190 -9.19 -0.71 -16.41
N GLU A 191 -10.12 -1.12 -15.54
CA GLU A 191 -9.88 -2.21 -14.59
C GLU A 191 -9.76 -3.57 -15.29
N TYR A 192 -10.64 -3.85 -16.26
CA TYR A 192 -10.70 -5.14 -16.95
C TYR A 192 -9.47 -5.39 -17.83
N TYR A 193 -9.07 -4.42 -18.65
CA TYR A 193 -7.96 -4.60 -19.60
C TYR A 193 -6.59 -4.35 -18.98
N PHE A 194 -6.44 -3.38 -18.08
CA PHE A 194 -5.13 -3.07 -17.49
C PHE A 194 -4.90 -3.72 -16.13
N CYS A 195 -5.91 -4.35 -15.52
CA CYS A 195 -5.79 -5.12 -14.28
C CYS A 195 -5.07 -4.38 -13.14
N ARG A 196 -5.23 -3.06 -13.07
CA ARG A 196 -4.52 -2.18 -12.13
C ARG A 196 -4.97 -2.49 -10.70
N ARG A 197 -4.00 -2.63 -9.79
CA ARG A 197 -4.30 -3.02 -8.40
C ARG A 197 -4.54 -1.79 -7.53
N GLY A 198 -5.71 -1.78 -6.90
CA GLY A 198 -6.01 -0.85 -5.82
C GLY A 198 -6.32 0.57 -6.30
N ARG A 199 -6.82 1.35 -5.34
CA ARG A 199 -7.37 2.69 -5.57
C ARG A 199 -6.34 3.70 -6.11
N GLU A 200 -5.10 3.58 -5.66
CA GLU A 200 -4.02 4.53 -6.00
C GLU A 200 -3.54 4.35 -7.44
N GLY A 201 -3.41 3.09 -7.89
CA GLY A 201 -2.95 2.77 -9.23
C GLY A 201 -3.88 3.23 -10.35
N LEU A 202 -5.18 3.39 -10.08
CA LEU A 202 -6.17 3.87 -11.05
C LEU A 202 -6.37 5.38 -11.01
N ARG A 203 -6.36 6.01 -9.82
CA ARG A 203 -6.59 7.46 -9.68
C ARG A 203 -5.49 8.33 -10.25
N LEU A 204 -4.28 7.79 -10.34
CA LEU A 204 -3.13 8.50 -10.88
C LEU A 204 -3.04 8.40 -12.40
N LEU A 205 -3.91 7.63 -13.05
CA LEU A 205 -3.97 7.55 -14.50
C LEU A 205 -4.38 8.90 -15.08
N LYS A 206 -3.57 9.37 -16.02
CA LYS A 206 -3.75 10.58 -16.81
C LYS A 206 -3.77 10.22 -18.28
N LYS A 207 -4.11 11.18 -19.14
CA LYS A 207 -4.13 10.95 -20.60
C LYS A 207 -2.79 10.46 -21.15
N ASP A 208 -1.68 10.97 -20.62
CA ASP A 208 -0.30 10.58 -20.98
C ASP A 208 0.14 9.23 -20.36
N SER A 209 -0.73 8.58 -19.59
CA SER A 209 -0.47 7.22 -19.09
C SER A 209 -0.69 6.15 -20.16
N PHE A 210 -1.32 6.49 -21.28
CA PHE A 210 -1.68 5.57 -22.35
C PHE A 210 -0.84 5.83 -23.61
N LYS A 211 -0.34 4.77 -24.23
CA LYS A 211 0.31 4.77 -25.54
C LYS A 211 -0.52 3.93 -26.50
N PHE A 212 -0.79 4.47 -27.68
CA PHE A 212 -1.43 3.73 -28.76
C PHE A 212 -0.35 3.25 -29.72
N CYS A 213 -0.37 1.97 -30.02
CA CYS A 213 0.64 1.29 -30.83
C CYS A 213 -0.05 0.38 -31.84
N LYS A 214 0.73 -0.13 -32.80
CA LYS A 214 0.28 -1.16 -33.73
C LYS A 214 1.11 -2.43 -33.56
N ASP A 215 0.48 -3.58 -33.66
CA ASP A 215 1.18 -4.87 -33.71
C ASP A 215 1.73 -5.15 -35.13
N ASP A 216 2.42 -6.28 -35.30
CA ASP A 216 3.04 -6.67 -36.56
C ASP A 216 2.01 -6.94 -37.67
N GLY A 217 0.73 -7.11 -37.30
CA GLY A 217 -0.41 -7.23 -38.19
C GLY A 217 -1.15 -5.92 -38.42
N ASP A 218 -0.55 -4.77 -38.09
CA ASP A 218 -1.10 -3.41 -38.17
C ASP A 218 -2.36 -3.19 -37.30
N ARG A 219 -2.62 -4.04 -36.31
CA ARG A 219 -3.77 -3.88 -35.40
C ARG A 219 -3.43 -2.89 -34.30
N GLU A 220 -4.28 -1.87 -34.16
CA GLU A 220 -4.14 -0.87 -33.11
C GLU A 220 -4.44 -1.46 -31.73
N PHE A 221 -3.58 -1.14 -30.76
CA PHE A 221 -3.79 -1.49 -29.36
C PHE A 221 -3.34 -0.35 -28.44
N CYS A 222 -3.86 -0.34 -27.23
CA CYS A 222 -3.48 0.60 -26.19
C CYS A 222 -2.67 -0.12 -25.11
N THR A 223 -1.55 0.47 -24.69
CA THR A 223 -0.72 0.00 -23.58
C THR A 223 -0.43 1.12 -22.60
N LEU A 224 0.01 0.78 -21.39
CA LEU A 224 0.45 1.78 -20.43
C LEU A 224 1.87 2.28 -20.78
N ALA A 225 2.08 3.57 -20.63
CA ALA A 225 3.37 4.22 -20.82
C ALA A 225 4.41 3.82 -19.77
N PHE A 226 4.00 3.20 -18.67
CA PHE A 226 4.82 2.79 -17.54
C PHE A 226 4.22 1.58 -16.82
N ASN A 227 5.07 0.81 -16.16
CA ASN A 227 4.65 -0.26 -15.24
C ASN A 227 4.46 0.27 -13.81
N GLU A 228 3.59 -0.38 -13.02
CA GLU A 228 3.52 -0.10 -11.58
C GLU A 228 4.76 -0.67 -10.87
N ALA A 229 5.31 0.09 -9.92
CA ALA A 229 6.23 -0.49 -8.96
C ALA A 229 5.52 -1.64 -8.23
N GLN A 230 6.02 -2.86 -8.33
CA GLN A 230 5.46 -3.98 -7.59
C GLN A 230 5.73 -3.78 -6.09
N LYS A 231 4.81 -4.22 -5.22
CA LYS A 231 5.03 -4.21 -3.75
C LYS A 231 6.28 -4.99 -3.30
N THR A 232 6.84 -5.83 -4.18
CA THR A 232 8.08 -6.61 -3.97
C THR A 232 9.34 -5.95 -4.52
N THR A 233 9.26 -4.82 -5.22
CA THR A 233 10.45 -4.10 -5.69
C THR A 233 10.93 -3.18 -4.56
N LEU A 234 12.04 -3.55 -3.94
CA LEU A 234 12.72 -2.80 -2.88
C LEU A 234 12.85 -1.31 -3.24
N GLY A 235 12.20 -0.44 -2.47
CA GLY A 235 12.68 0.92 -2.21
C GLY A 235 12.65 1.95 -3.35
N LEU A 236 11.62 2.00 -4.19
CA LEU A 236 11.45 3.15 -5.10
C LEU A 236 10.86 4.36 -4.36
N LYS A 237 11.64 5.44 -4.25
CA LYS A 237 11.23 6.71 -3.64
C LYS A 237 10.10 7.36 -4.44
N GLU A 238 9.26 8.12 -3.75
CA GLU A 238 8.28 9.01 -4.37
C GLU A 238 8.96 9.96 -5.36
N GLY A 239 8.61 9.83 -6.65
CA GLY A 239 9.25 10.53 -7.77
C GLY A 239 10.02 9.63 -8.74
N GLN A 240 10.52 8.47 -8.29
CA GLN A 240 11.13 7.44 -9.16
C GLN A 240 10.13 6.35 -9.59
N ARG A 241 8.88 6.44 -9.13
CA ARG A 241 7.79 5.51 -9.47
C ARG A 241 7.31 5.62 -10.93
N ASN A 242 7.91 6.50 -11.73
CA ASN A 242 7.44 6.81 -13.07
C ASN A 242 8.51 6.42 -14.10
N ARG A 243 8.10 5.51 -14.98
CA ARG A 243 8.68 5.22 -16.30
C ARG A 243 9.91 4.30 -16.29
N GLU A 244 9.71 3.04 -15.93
CA GLU A 244 10.41 1.99 -16.67
C GLU A 244 9.65 1.75 -17.97
N GLU A 245 10.36 1.81 -19.10
CA GLU A 245 9.79 1.50 -20.40
C GLU A 245 9.37 0.02 -20.45
N ASN A 246 8.24 -0.23 -21.07
CA ASN A 246 7.68 -1.56 -21.17
C ASN A 246 8.49 -2.38 -22.17
N VAL A 247 9.43 -3.20 -21.70
CA VAL A 247 10.12 -4.20 -22.53
C VAL A 247 9.29 -5.48 -22.48
N PHE A 248 8.34 -5.63 -23.40
CA PHE A 248 7.72 -6.92 -23.66
C PHE A 248 8.69 -7.75 -24.50
N ASN A 249 9.43 -8.66 -23.86
CA ASN A 249 10.00 -9.80 -24.57
C ASN A 249 8.84 -10.73 -24.93
N ARG A 250 8.54 -10.86 -26.23
CA ARG A 250 7.62 -11.88 -26.74
C ARG A 250 8.34 -13.23 -26.71
N GLU A 251 7.77 -14.19 -25.96
CA GLU A 251 7.94 -15.63 -26.25
C GLU A 251 6.79 -16.09 -27.15
#